data_AF-A0A2S9VK05-F1
#
_entry.id   AF-A0A2S9VK05-F1
#
_cell.length_a   1.000
_cell.length_b   1.000
_cell.length_c   1.000
_cell.angle_alpha   90.00
_cell.angle_beta   90.00
_cell.angle_gamma   90.00
#
_symmetry.space_group_name_H-M   'P 1'
#
loop_
_entity.id
_entity.type
_entity.pdbx_description
1 polymer ?
#
loop_
_entity_poly.entity_id
_entity_poly.type
_entity_poly.pdbx_seq_one_letter_code
_entity_poly.pdbx_strand_id
1 'polypeptide(L)'
;MDGLDKLVSDFDRMSNNAKELDGDHKVSFENLFTNDFLNKYTSFKTTGDLLSAIPADNVKSFDDFDKPVVDEIINKNSQFSSFTEMRDEAIEFYVLNGLSNGTSFDIQ
;
A
#
# COMPACT_ATOMS: atom_id res chain seq x y z
N MET A 1 18.03 -3.57 7.95
CA MET A 1 16.77 -2.92 7.52
C MET A 1 16.76 -2.68 6.01
N ASP A 2 17.91 -2.75 5.35
CA ASP A 2 18.12 -2.50 3.91
C ASP A 2 17.32 -3.41 2.95
N GLY A 3 16.89 -4.60 3.39
CA GLY A 3 16.11 -5.52 2.58
C GLY A 3 14.68 -5.04 2.34
N LEU A 4 14.05 -4.43 3.35
CA LEU A 4 12.68 -3.91 3.26
C LEU A 4 12.63 -2.65 2.40
N ASP A 5 13.57 -1.72 2.64
CA ASP A 5 13.69 -0.50 1.83
C ASP A 5 13.90 -0.84 0.34
N LYS A 6 14.68 -1.88 0.06
CA LYS A 6 14.87 -2.37 -1.31
C LYS A 6 13.59 -2.98 -1.89
N LEU A 7 12.83 -3.75 -1.12
CA LEU A 7 11.56 -4.34 -1.57
C LEU A 7 10.51 -3.26 -1.84
N VAL A 8 10.37 -2.28 -0.95
CA VAL A 8 9.48 -1.11 -1.12
C VAL A 8 9.91 -0.31 -2.35
N SER A 9 11.20 -0.05 -2.51
CA SER A 9 11.72 0.67 -3.67
C SER A 9 11.50 -0.09 -4.98
N ASP A 10 11.71 -1.40 -4.99
CA ASP A 10 11.46 -2.24 -6.16
C ASP A 10 9.95 -2.29 -6.49
N PHE A 11 9.08 -2.37 -5.48
CA PHE A 11 7.63 -2.29 -5.65
C PHE A 11 7.18 -0.92 -6.21
N ASP A 12 7.71 0.18 -5.69
CA ASP A 12 7.41 1.52 -6.18
C ASP A 12 7.84 1.69 -7.64
N ARG A 13 8.97 1.08 -8.04
CA ARG A 13 9.41 1.06 -9.44
C ARG A 13 8.49 0.25 -10.33
N MET A 14 7.94 -0.86 -9.84
CA MET A 14 6.93 -1.66 -10.56
C MET A 14 5.60 -0.90 -10.68
N SER A 15 5.20 -0.19 -9.62
CA SER A 15 3.92 0.53 -9.55
C SER A 15 3.91 1.86 -10.31
N ASN A 16 5.04 2.60 -10.34
CA ASN A 16 5.13 3.95 -10.92
C ASN A 16 5.45 4.03 -12.43
N ASN A 17 5.62 2.92 -13.14
CA ASN A 17 5.80 2.94 -14.60
C ASN A 17 4.46 3.16 -15.33
N ALA A 18 3.94 4.38 -15.23
CA ALA A 18 2.64 4.77 -15.77
C ALA A 18 2.62 5.04 -17.29
N LYS A 19 3.73 4.87 -18.02
CA LYS A 19 3.79 5.15 -19.46
C LYS A 19 4.45 4.01 -20.25
N GLU A 20 3.57 3.30 -20.95
CA GLU A 20 3.81 2.55 -22.19
C GLU A 20 4.85 1.44 -22.14
N LEU A 21 4.39 0.24 -21.83
CA LEU A 21 4.82 -1.03 -22.42
C LEU A 21 3.82 -2.11 -21.96
N ASP A 22 2.76 -2.30 -22.74
CA ASP A 22 2.01 -3.56 -22.91
C ASP A 22 2.03 -4.58 -21.74
N GLY A 23 1.55 -4.19 -20.55
CA GLY A 23 1.62 -5.04 -19.35
C GLY A 23 0.70 -4.58 -18.21
N ASP A 24 -0.15 -5.50 -17.76
CA ASP A 24 -1.31 -5.37 -16.88
C ASP A 24 -0.97 -5.16 -15.38
N HIS A 25 0.11 -4.45 -15.06
CA HIS A 25 0.76 -4.51 -13.74
C HIS A 25 0.70 -3.20 -12.94
N LYS A 26 -0.50 -2.65 -12.73
CA LYS A 26 -0.73 -1.59 -11.73
C LYS A 26 -1.37 -2.19 -10.49
N VAL A 27 -0.66 -2.18 -9.35
CA VAL A 27 -1.26 -2.56 -8.07
C VAL A 27 -2.15 -1.41 -7.60
N SER A 28 -3.46 -1.65 -7.56
CA SER A 28 -4.41 -0.66 -7.08
C SER A 28 -4.33 -0.50 -5.55
N PHE A 29 -4.82 0.63 -5.04
CA PHE A 29 -4.94 0.87 -3.60
C PHE A 29 -5.75 -0.23 -2.90
N GLU A 30 -6.80 -0.75 -3.55
CA GLU A 30 -7.63 -1.87 -3.05
C GLU A 30 -6.89 -3.21 -3.02
N ASN A 31 -5.99 -3.44 -3.99
CA ASN A 31 -5.17 -4.66 -4.02
C ASN A 31 -4.07 -4.64 -2.96
N LEU A 32 -3.56 -3.45 -2.63
CA LEU A 32 -2.53 -3.28 -1.60
C LEU A 32 -3.14 -3.31 -0.18
N PHE A 33 -4.19 -2.52 0.04
CA PHE A 33 -4.90 -2.41 1.31
C PHE A 33 -6.13 -3.31 1.33
N THR A 34 -5.88 -4.62 1.24
CA THR A 34 -6.94 -5.64 1.30
C THR A 34 -7.66 -5.65 2.64
N ASN A 35 -8.87 -6.19 2.67
CA ASN A 35 -9.62 -6.36 3.93
C ASN A 35 -8.82 -7.19 4.95
N ASP A 36 -8.04 -8.19 4.53
CA ASP A 36 -7.24 -9.01 5.43
C ASP A 36 -6.12 -8.19 6.08
N PHE A 37 -5.42 -7.37 5.29
CA PHE A 37 -4.42 -6.44 5.80
C PHE A 37 -5.05 -5.47 6.81
N LEU A 38 -6.14 -4.81 6.41
CA LEU A 38 -6.80 -3.79 7.22
C LEU A 38 -7.33 -4.37 8.53
N ASN A 39 -7.97 -5.54 8.49
CA ASN A 39 -8.47 -6.19 9.71
C ASN A 39 -7.36 -6.66 10.64
N LYS A 40 -6.18 -7.00 10.10
CA LYS A 40 -5.03 -7.47 10.88
C LYS A 40 -4.32 -6.33 11.61
N TYR A 41 -4.17 -5.18 10.96
CA TYR A 41 -3.28 -4.12 11.43
C TYR A 41 -3.96 -2.79 11.79
N THR A 42 -5.25 -2.66 11.47
CA THR A 42 -6.02 -1.43 11.67
C THR A 42 -7.41 -1.70 12.24
N SER A 43 -8.11 -0.64 12.65
CA SER A 43 -9.52 -0.70 13.01
C SER A 43 -10.45 -0.66 11.79
N PHE A 44 -9.94 -0.28 10.62
CA PHE A 44 -10.69 -0.23 9.36
C PHE A 44 -11.05 -1.65 8.88
N LYS A 45 -12.23 -1.81 8.30
CA LYS A 45 -12.75 -3.11 7.84
C LYS A 45 -12.63 -3.28 6.34
N THR A 46 -12.70 -2.16 5.63
CA THR A 46 -12.62 -2.12 4.18
C THR A 46 -11.73 -0.97 3.72
N THR A 47 -11.22 -1.08 2.49
CA THR A 47 -10.50 0.01 1.83
C THR A 47 -11.35 1.28 1.74
N GLY A 48 -12.67 1.13 1.59
CA GLY A 48 -13.61 2.25 1.62
C GLY A 48 -13.66 2.97 2.96
N ASP A 49 -13.57 2.26 4.08
CA ASP A 49 -13.52 2.86 5.42
C ASP A 49 -12.25 3.70 5.60
N LEU A 50 -11.11 3.16 5.13
CA LEU A 50 -9.83 3.86 5.15
C LEU A 50 -9.88 5.14 4.31
N LEU A 51 -10.33 5.05 3.05
CA LEU A 51 -10.43 6.19 2.14
C LEU A 51 -11.44 7.24 2.62
N SER A 52 -12.50 6.83 3.32
CA SER A 52 -13.49 7.75 3.89
C SER A 52 -12.96 8.48 5.13
N ALA A 53 -12.03 7.87 5.86
CA ALA A 53 -11.40 8.50 7.02
C ALA A 53 -10.33 9.51 6.62
N ILE A 54 -9.61 9.25 5.53
CA ILE A 54 -8.49 10.06 5.07
C ILE A 54 -9.00 11.19 4.14
N PRO A 55 -8.47 12.43 4.26
CA PRO A 55 -8.73 13.48 3.29
C PRO A 55 -8.13 13.11 1.91
N ALA A 56 -8.94 12.49 1.05
CA ALA A 56 -8.54 11.94 -0.25
C ALA A 56 -8.78 12.88 -1.46
N ASP A 57 -8.91 14.19 -1.22
CA ASP A 57 -9.18 15.15 -2.28
C ASP A 57 -8.02 15.22 -3.29
N ASN A 58 -8.31 14.91 -4.56
CA ASN A 58 -7.36 14.93 -5.67
C ASN A 58 -6.16 13.96 -5.55
N VAL A 59 -6.32 12.83 -4.86
CA VAL A 59 -5.29 11.77 -4.81
C VAL A 59 -5.01 11.22 -6.20
N LYS A 60 -3.74 11.26 -6.62
CA LYS A 60 -3.22 10.70 -7.87
C LYS A 60 -2.18 9.60 -7.64
N SER A 61 -1.63 9.54 -6.44
CA SER A 61 -0.56 8.63 -6.03
C SER A 61 -0.59 8.37 -4.53
N PHE A 62 0.14 7.36 -4.06
CA PHE A 62 0.28 7.09 -2.63
C PHE A 62 0.95 8.25 -1.88
N ASP A 63 1.84 9.00 -2.52
CA ASP A 63 2.56 10.13 -1.92
C ASP A 63 1.63 11.31 -1.58
N ASP A 64 0.45 11.38 -2.20
CA ASP A 64 -0.54 12.42 -1.87
C ASP A 64 -1.10 12.26 -0.45
N PHE A 65 -0.95 11.06 0.14
CA PHE A 65 -1.34 10.75 1.51
C PHE A 65 -0.26 11.05 2.55
N ASP A 66 0.97 11.42 2.14
CA ASP A 66 2.05 11.82 3.06
C ASP A 66 1.77 13.23 3.61
N LYS A 67 0.84 13.30 4.56
CA LYS A 67 0.42 14.53 5.22
C LYS A 67 0.26 14.27 6.72
N PRO A 68 0.62 15.23 7.59
CA PRO A 68 0.49 15.07 9.04
C PRO A 68 -0.93 14.71 9.51
N VAL A 69 -1.96 15.21 8.82
CA VAL A 69 -3.37 14.89 9.14
C VAL A 69 -3.70 13.42 8.86
N VAL A 70 -3.10 12.83 7.83
CA VAL A 70 -3.27 11.42 7.49
C VAL A 70 -2.53 10.56 8.51
N ASP A 71 -1.30 10.94 8.86
CA ASP A 71 -0.51 10.25 9.89
C ASP A 71 -1.24 10.21 11.23
N GLU A 72 -1.88 11.30 11.64
CA GLU A 72 -2.68 11.32 12.88
C GLU A 72 -3.86 10.31 12.83
N ILE A 73 -4.54 10.23 11.68
CA ILE A 73 -5.64 9.29 11.46
C ILE A 73 -5.13 7.84 11.51
N ILE A 74 -4.02 7.56 10.82
CA ILE A 74 -3.39 6.24 10.81
C ILE A 74 -2.93 5.85 12.21
N ASN A 75 -2.23 6.73 12.90
CA ASN A 75 -1.74 6.49 14.26
C ASN A 75 -2.85 6.20 15.26
N LYS A 76 -3.98 6.88 15.14
CA LYS A 76 -5.13 6.67 16.02
C LYS A 76 -5.89 5.37 15.74
N ASN A 77 -5.85 4.87 14.50
CA ASN A 77 -6.70 3.77 14.03
C ASN A 77 -5.91 2.52 13.63
N SER A 78 -4.61 2.48 13.86
CA SER A 78 -3.76 1.36 13.52
C SER A 78 -2.58 1.24 14.49
N GLN A 79 -1.74 0.23 14.28
CA GLN A 79 -0.47 0.11 14.99
C GLN A 79 0.65 1.01 14.42
N PHE A 80 0.44 1.63 13.26
CA PHE A 80 1.48 2.37 12.54
C PHE A 80 1.51 3.84 12.97
N SER A 81 2.67 4.47 12.92
CA SER A 81 2.84 5.89 13.30
C SER A 81 2.58 6.87 12.16
N SER A 82 2.61 6.38 10.91
CA SER A 82 2.44 7.19 9.70
C SER A 82 1.80 6.37 8.58
N PHE A 83 1.26 7.06 7.56
CA PHE A 83 0.77 6.40 6.35
C PHE A 83 1.90 5.66 5.61
N THR A 84 3.09 6.24 5.56
CA THR A 84 4.28 5.62 4.95
C THR A 84 4.60 4.27 5.59
N GLU A 85 4.64 4.20 6.92
CA GLU A 85 4.88 2.95 7.64
C GLU A 85 3.78 1.91 7.36
N MET A 86 2.52 2.33 7.33
CA MET A 86 1.39 1.46 6.99
C MET A 86 1.48 0.93 5.55
N ARG A 87 1.86 1.78 4.60
CA ARG A 87 2.04 1.41 3.19
C ARG A 87 3.15 0.40 3.01
N ASP A 88 4.29 0.62 3.67
CA ASP A 88 5.46 -0.26 3.55
C ASP A 88 5.14 -1.67 4.09
N GLU A 89 4.43 -1.77 5.21
CA GLU A 89 3.92 -3.07 5.71
C GLU A 89 2.86 -3.67 4.77
N ALA A 90 2.00 -2.87 4.13
CA ALA A 90 1.02 -3.36 3.17
C ALA A 90 1.69 -3.96 1.93
N ILE A 91 2.78 -3.36 1.47
CA ILE A 91 3.60 -3.89 0.36
C ILE A 91 4.18 -5.25 0.75
N GLU A 92 4.77 -5.34 1.94
CA GLU A 92 5.31 -6.62 2.43
C GLU A 92 4.20 -7.68 2.53
N PHE A 93 3.07 -7.33 3.12
CA PHE A 93 1.92 -8.22 3.25
C PHE A 93 1.39 -8.68 1.88
N TYR A 94 1.33 -7.78 0.90
CA TYR A 94 0.90 -8.10 -0.46
C TYR A 94 1.88 -9.05 -1.16
N VAL A 95 3.18 -8.76 -1.09
CA VAL A 95 4.22 -9.61 -1.70
C VAL A 95 4.24 -11.00 -1.05
N LEU A 96 4.21 -11.09 0.28
CA LEU A 96 4.20 -12.36 1.00
C LEU A 96 2.95 -13.21 0.69
N ASN A 97 1.78 -12.58 0.57
CA ASN A 97 0.56 -13.29 0.18
C ASN A 97 0.56 -13.69 -1.30
N GLY A 98 1.08 -12.85 -2.19
CA GLY A 98 1.25 -13.21 -3.60
C GLY A 98 2.20 -14.41 -3.79
N LEU A 99 3.29 -14.44 -3.02
CA LEU A 99 4.23 -15.57 -3.01
C LEU A 99 3.58 -16.86 -2.48
N SER A 100 2.65 -16.74 -1.53
CA SER A 100 1.92 -17.88 -0.95
C SER A 100 0.82 -18.41 -1.89
N ASN A 101 0.24 -17.54 -2.72
CA ASN A 101 -0.86 -17.86 -3.64
C ASN A 101 -0.41 -18.29 -5.05
N GLY A 102 0.90 -18.39 -5.28
CA GLY A 102 1.46 -18.83 -6.57
C GLY A 102 1.31 -17.82 -7.71
N THR A 103 0.98 -16.56 -7.41
CA THR A 103 1.15 -15.46 -8.37
C THR A 103 2.64 -15.28 -8.61
N SER A 104 3.11 -15.69 -9.80
CA SER A 104 4.48 -15.43 -10.25
C SER A 104 4.67 -13.93 -10.34
N PHE A 105 5.46 -13.36 -9.43
CA PHE A 105 6.08 -12.07 -9.68
C PHE A 105 7.19 -12.34 -10.70
N ASP A 106 6.83 -12.33 -11.99
CA ASP A 106 7.82 -12.31 -13.05
C ASP A 106 8.53 -10.95 -12.98
N ILE A 107 9.59 -10.90 -12.18
CA ILE A 107 10.55 -9.80 -12.18
C ILE A 107 11.41 -10.00 -13.44
N GLN A 108 10.96 -9.43 -14.56
CA GLN A 108 11.77 -9.31 -15.78
C GLN A 108 12.77 -8.15 -15.66
#